data_AF-A0A7Y2VMU6-F1
#
_entry.id   AF-A0A7Y2VMU6-F1
#
_cell.length_a   1.000
_cell.length_b   1.000
_cell.length_c   1.000
_cell.angle_alpha   90.00
_cell.angle_beta   90.00
_cell.angle_gamma   90.00
#
_symmetry.space_group_name_H-M   'P 1'
#
loop_
_entity.id
_entity.type
_entity.pdbx_description
1 polymer ?
#
loop_
_entity_poly.entity_id
_entity_poly.type
_entity_poly.pdbx_seq_one_letter_code
_entity_poly.pdbx_strand_id
1 'polypeptide(L)'
;MQLVTPTPQETPPEAVEQTGRAGDFVNLDIDIEPFLPEYIQPFWDFLQDYPLLLVLIMAVLGYLVGKAVQWAVRGLMLQAARRTQSKLDDQFVHYLTEPVVQTGVILGLVAAEKAFGFSETVDWVLVRMLFSVLIFLWGRAWFKATSLAISALVRRESTHELLQPRTRPLFEMSIKVFLFGLLVWLFMSLW
;
A
#
# COMPACT_ATOMS: atom_id res chain seq x y z
N MET A 1 -8.40 -26.42 68.58
CA MET A 1 -8.76 -25.18 67.87
C MET A 1 -8.06 -25.20 66.53
N GLN A 2 -8.85 -25.31 65.46
CA GLN A 2 -8.37 -25.27 64.07
C GLN A 2 -8.05 -23.81 63.70
N LEU A 3 -6.88 -23.55 63.13
CA LEU A 3 -6.50 -22.23 62.62
C LEU A 3 -6.00 -22.35 61.18
N VAL A 4 -6.98 -22.31 60.28
CA VAL A 4 -7.05 -21.60 58.99
C VAL A 4 -5.73 -21.42 58.22
N THR A 5 -5.56 -22.27 57.20
CA THR A 5 -4.68 -22.08 56.04
C THR A 5 -5.10 -20.82 55.26
N PRO A 6 -4.18 -19.99 54.74
CA PRO A 6 -4.55 -18.82 53.94
C PRO A 6 -5.12 -19.26 52.58
N THR A 7 -6.30 -18.74 52.25
CA THR A 7 -6.97 -18.85 50.95
C THR A 7 -6.05 -18.29 49.84
N PRO A 8 -5.85 -18.99 48.70
CA PRO A 8 -5.26 -18.37 47.52
C PRO A 8 -6.18 -17.23 47.06
N GLN A 9 -5.63 -16.02 46.88
CA GLN A 9 -6.33 -14.93 46.22
C GLN A 9 -6.74 -15.41 44.81
N GLU A 10 -8.04 -15.55 44.58
CA GLU A 10 -8.60 -15.59 43.24
C GLU A 10 -8.32 -14.23 42.59
N THR A 11 -7.25 -14.15 41.80
CA THR A 11 -7.07 -13.11 40.79
C THR A 11 -8.32 -13.13 39.89
N PRO A 12 -9.08 -12.03 39.79
CA PRO A 12 -10.12 -11.92 38.79
C PRO A 12 -9.50 -12.13 37.40
N PRO A 13 -10.18 -12.78 36.44
CA PRO A 13 -9.76 -12.75 35.04
C PRO A 13 -10.05 -11.36 34.47
N GLU A 14 -9.36 -10.34 34.97
CA GLU A 14 -9.30 -9.04 34.31
C GLU A 14 -8.51 -9.20 33.03
N ALA A 15 -9.22 -8.94 31.93
CA ALA A 15 -8.67 -8.54 30.66
C ALA A 15 -7.59 -9.48 30.12
N VAL A 16 -8.04 -10.55 29.46
CA VAL A 16 -7.43 -10.86 28.17
C VAL A 16 -7.58 -9.59 27.34
N GLU A 17 -6.52 -8.79 27.33
CA GLU A 17 -6.32 -7.64 26.48
C GLU A 17 -6.65 -8.05 25.04
N GLN A 18 -7.90 -7.82 24.65
CA GLN A 18 -8.34 -7.77 23.26
C GLN A 18 -7.88 -6.46 22.60
N THR A 19 -6.71 -5.96 22.98
CA THR A 19 -5.98 -4.87 22.36
C THR A 19 -5.06 -5.41 21.27
N GLY A 20 -5.54 -6.37 20.48
CA GLY A 20 -5.14 -6.47 19.08
C GLY A 20 -5.79 -5.31 18.33
N ARG A 21 -5.36 -4.08 18.64
CA ARG A 21 -5.88 -2.86 18.01
C ARG A 21 -5.57 -2.99 16.52
N ALA A 22 -6.57 -2.86 15.67
CA ALA A 22 -6.37 -2.78 14.21
C ALA A 22 -5.40 -1.65 13.78
N GLY A 23 -4.98 -0.78 14.71
CA GLY A 23 -3.96 0.24 14.54
C GLY A 23 -2.50 -0.21 14.67
N ASP A 24 -2.21 -1.42 15.16
CA ASP A 24 -0.81 -1.88 15.34
C ASP A 24 -0.14 -2.29 14.01
N PHE A 25 -0.91 -2.64 12.99
CA PHE A 25 -0.35 -3.09 11.70
C PHE A 25 0.33 -1.97 10.88
N VAL A 26 0.15 -0.71 11.28
CA VAL A 26 0.74 0.48 10.63
C VAL A 26 1.75 1.18 11.55
N ASN A 27 2.19 0.54 12.65
CA ASN A 27 3.38 1.00 13.36
C ASN A 27 4.62 0.50 12.61
N LEU A 28 5.10 1.33 11.68
CA LEU A 28 6.35 1.14 10.96
C LEU A 28 7.48 1.88 11.70
N ASP A 29 7.77 1.47 12.93
CA ASP A 29 8.94 1.95 13.66
C ASP A 29 10.19 1.31 13.04
N ILE A 30 10.63 1.91 11.94
CA ILE A 30 11.82 1.50 11.21
C ILE A 30 12.94 2.45 11.61
N ASP A 31 13.77 2.02 12.56
CA ASP A 31 15.01 2.69 12.88
C ASP A 31 16.01 2.44 11.75
N ILE A 32 16.36 3.49 11.00
CA ILE A 32 17.29 3.41 9.85
C ILE A 32 18.75 3.55 10.31
N GLU A 33 18.98 4.21 11.45
CA GLU A 33 20.31 4.45 12.02
C GLU A 33 21.19 3.19 12.17
N PRO A 34 20.67 2.02 12.60
CA PRO A 34 21.47 0.79 12.71
C PRO A 34 22.00 0.27 11.37
N PHE A 35 21.38 0.65 10.26
CA PHE A 35 21.74 0.20 8.92
C PHE A 35 22.68 1.17 8.19
N LEU A 36 22.98 2.32 8.79
CA LEU A 36 23.85 3.34 8.19
C LEU A 36 25.33 3.04 8.46
N PRO A 37 26.16 2.86 7.41
CA PRO A 37 27.59 2.74 7.58
C PRO A 37 28.19 4.00 8.19
N GLU A 38 29.26 3.85 8.99
CA GLU A 38 29.94 4.95 9.70
C GLU A 38 30.36 6.12 8.80
N TYR A 39 30.64 5.87 7.51
CA TYR A 39 31.03 6.92 6.55
C TYR A 39 29.86 7.81 6.09
N ILE A 40 28.61 7.40 6.29
CA ILE A 40 27.40 8.17 5.92
C ILE A 40 26.90 9.01 7.10
N GLN A 41 27.27 8.66 8.33
CA GLN A 41 26.85 9.36 9.55
C GLN A 41 26.97 10.89 9.51
N PRO A 42 28.11 11.51 9.11
CA PRO A 42 28.20 12.97 9.08
C PRO A 42 27.26 13.63 8.05
N PHE A 43 26.93 12.91 6.98
CA PHE A 43 25.93 13.36 6.02
C PHE A 43 24.51 13.18 6.57
N TRP A 44 24.25 12.09 7.31
CA TRP A 44 22.99 11.82 7.97
C TRP A 44 22.64 12.89 9.01
N ASP A 45 23.60 13.22 9.88
CA ASP A 45 23.45 14.27 10.90
C ASP A 45 23.11 15.62 10.25
N PHE A 46 23.81 15.99 9.16
CA PHE A 46 23.50 17.20 8.39
C PHE A 46 22.10 17.16 7.77
N LEU A 47 21.61 15.99 7.35
CA LEU A 47 20.26 15.84 6.81
C LEU A 47 19.19 16.03 7.89
N GLN A 48 19.45 15.61 9.13
CA GLN A 48 18.54 15.81 10.26
C GLN A 48 18.36 17.30 10.60
N ASP A 49 19.39 18.13 10.40
CA ASP A 49 19.29 19.59 10.57
C ASP A 49 18.35 20.27 9.55
N TYR A 50 18.07 19.63 8.41
CA TYR A 50 17.26 20.19 7.31
C TYR A 50 16.09 19.26 6.91
N PRO A 51 14.96 19.28 7.63
CA PRO A 51 13.84 18.34 7.41
C PRO A 51 13.27 18.37 5.98
N LEU A 52 13.18 19.56 5.38
CA LEU A 52 12.69 19.71 4.01
C LEU A 52 13.63 19.04 2.99
N LEU A 53 14.94 19.07 3.25
CA LEU A 53 15.92 18.45 2.39
C LEU A 53 15.87 16.92 2.52
N LEU A 54 15.73 16.40 3.74
CA LEU A 54 15.57 14.97 3.99
C LEU A 54 14.33 14.41 3.29
N VAL A 55 13.18 15.08 3.45
CA VAL A 55 11.93 14.74 2.76
C VAL A 55 12.12 14.72 1.24
N LEU A 56 12.78 15.74 0.69
CA LEU A 56 13.05 15.81 -0.74
C LEU A 56 13.93 14.64 -1.22
N ILE A 57 15.03 14.38 -0.51
CA ILE A 57 15.96 13.30 -0.85
C ILE A 57 15.25 11.94 -0.79
N MET A 58 14.50 11.67 0.28
CA MET A 58 13.77 10.42 0.44
C MET A 58 12.64 10.26 -0.58
N ALA A 59 11.93 11.33 -0.91
CA ALA A 59 10.93 11.30 -1.99
C ALA A 59 11.58 11.02 -3.35
N VAL A 60 12.76 11.59 -3.64
CA VAL A 60 13.52 11.29 -4.86
C VAL A 60 14.01 9.84 -4.86
N LEU A 61 14.54 9.34 -3.75
CA LEU A 61 14.96 7.94 -3.62
C LEU A 61 13.77 7.00 -3.84
N GLY A 62 12.64 7.27 -3.18
CA GLY A 62 11.38 6.54 -3.37
C GLY A 62 10.90 6.56 -4.82
N TYR A 63 10.97 7.72 -5.48
CA TYR A 63 10.67 7.84 -6.91
C TYR A 63 11.61 7.00 -7.77
N LEU A 64 12.92 7.04 -7.51
CA LEU A 64 13.91 6.27 -8.27
C LEU A 64 13.68 4.76 -8.11
N VAL A 65 13.43 4.29 -6.88
CA VAL A 65 13.08 2.89 -6.61
C VAL A 65 11.79 2.50 -7.33
N GLY A 66 10.73 3.30 -7.17
CA GLY A 66 9.46 3.06 -7.84
C GLY A 66 9.59 3.03 -9.37
N LYS A 67 10.44 3.89 -9.93
CA LYS A 67 10.76 3.92 -11.36
C LYS A 67 11.58 2.72 -11.82
N ALA A 68 12.53 2.26 -11.00
CA ALA A 68 13.28 1.04 -11.26
C ALA A 68 12.36 -0.19 -11.27
N VAL A 69 11.44 -0.31 -10.30
CA VAL A 69 10.42 -1.36 -10.30
C VAL A 69 9.53 -1.24 -11.52
N GLN A 70 9.09 -0.04 -11.88
CA GLN A 70 8.29 0.19 -13.09
C GLN A 70 9.02 -0.27 -14.36
N TRP A 71 10.31 0.03 -14.49
CA TRP A 71 11.13 -0.43 -15.60
C TRP A 71 11.33 -1.95 -15.58
N ALA A 72 11.55 -2.55 -14.42
CA ALA A 72 11.67 -3.99 -14.28
C ALA A 72 10.39 -4.71 -14.73
N VAL A 73 9.22 -4.25 -14.27
CA VAL A 73 7.91 -4.81 -14.67
C VAL A 73 7.70 -4.68 -16.18
N ARG A 74 7.98 -3.51 -16.76
CA ARG A 74 7.89 -3.31 -18.21
C ARG A 74 8.87 -4.18 -18.99
N GLY A 75 10.09 -4.36 -18.48
CA GLY A 75 11.11 -5.21 -19.08
C GLY A 75 10.73 -6.69 -19.08
N LEU A 76 10.21 -7.19 -17.95
CA LEU A 76 9.69 -8.55 -17.82
C LEU A 76 8.50 -8.78 -18.78
N MET A 77 7.63 -7.77 -18.92
CA MET A 77 6.51 -7.80 -19.85
C MET A 77 6.95 -7.80 -21.32
N LEU A 78 7.99 -7.06 -21.71
CA LEU A 78 8.55 -7.14 -23.07
C LEU A 78 9.07 -8.55 -23.39
N GLN A 79 9.61 -9.26 -22.40
CA GLN A 79 10.06 -10.64 -22.54
C GLN A 79 8.87 -11.61 -22.64
N ALA A 80 7.79 -11.37 -21.90
CA ALA A 80 6.53 -12.12 -21.99
C ALA A 80 5.75 -11.83 -23.29
N ALA A 81 5.78 -10.59 -23.78
CA ALA A 81 5.08 -10.12 -24.98
C ALA A 81 5.65 -10.73 -26.28
N ARG A 82 6.88 -11.27 -26.26
CA ARG A 82 7.38 -12.13 -27.35
C ARG A 82 6.50 -13.39 -27.55
N ARG A 83 5.70 -13.78 -26.55
CA ARG A 83 4.76 -14.90 -26.60
C ARG A 83 3.31 -14.49 -26.91
N THR A 84 2.95 -13.21 -26.76
CA THR A 84 1.56 -12.72 -26.92
C THR A 84 1.52 -11.28 -27.43
N GLN A 85 1.19 -11.08 -28.72
CA GLN A 85 0.96 -9.75 -29.31
C GLN A 85 -0.45 -9.21 -28.99
N SER A 86 -0.73 -8.79 -27.76
CA SER A 86 -2.02 -8.20 -27.41
C SER A 86 -1.87 -6.79 -26.83
N LYS A 87 -2.36 -5.78 -27.57
CA LYS A 87 -2.42 -4.35 -27.14
C LYS A 87 -3.14 -4.13 -25.79
N LEU A 88 -3.93 -5.10 -25.35
CA LEU A 88 -4.66 -5.03 -24.08
C LEU A 88 -3.71 -5.24 -22.90
N ASP A 89 -2.77 -6.16 -23.01
CA ASP A 89 -1.78 -6.46 -21.97
C ASP A 89 -0.91 -5.24 -21.67
N ASP A 90 -0.46 -4.55 -22.71
CA ASP A 90 0.31 -3.30 -22.58
C ASP A 90 -0.44 -2.20 -21.81
N GLN A 91 -1.76 -2.08 -22.04
CA GLN A 91 -2.59 -1.11 -21.33
C GLN A 91 -2.83 -1.51 -19.87
N PHE A 92 -2.96 -2.80 -19.57
CA PHE A 92 -3.06 -3.29 -18.20
C PHE A 92 -1.80 -2.98 -17.41
N VAL A 93 -0.64 -3.31 -17.98
CA VAL A 93 0.66 -3.00 -17.39
C VAL A 93 0.77 -1.50 -17.18
N HIS A 94 0.42 -0.68 -18.17
CA HIS A 94 0.47 0.77 -18.02
C HIS A 94 -0.32 1.26 -16.79
N TYR A 95 -1.56 0.82 -16.62
CA TYR A 95 -2.40 1.23 -15.48
C TYR A 95 -1.97 0.65 -14.14
N LEU A 96 -1.42 -0.58 -14.09
CA LEU A 96 -0.93 -1.19 -12.85
C LEU A 96 0.44 -0.66 -12.43
N THR A 97 1.26 -0.20 -13.38
CA THR A 97 2.63 0.27 -13.07
C THR A 97 2.69 1.77 -12.81
N GLU A 98 1.62 2.53 -13.11
CA GLU A 98 1.52 3.96 -12.81
C GLU A 98 1.49 4.22 -11.28
N PRO A 99 0.66 3.51 -10.46
CA PRO A 99 0.66 3.66 -9.00
C PRO A 99 1.96 3.24 -8.33
N VAL A 100 2.70 2.27 -8.89
CA VAL A 100 3.93 1.73 -8.29
C VAL A 100 5.01 2.79 -8.08
N VAL A 101 5.11 3.75 -8.99
CA VAL A 101 6.04 4.87 -8.80
C VAL A 101 5.60 5.76 -7.65
N GLN A 102 4.29 6.01 -7.55
CA GLN A 102 3.70 6.82 -6.49
C GLN A 102 3.78 6.13 -5.13
N THR A 103 3.64 4.80 -5.09
CA THR A 103 3.87 4.02 -3.86
C THR A 103 5.30 4.18 -3.37
N GLY A 104 6.27 4.14 -4.28
CA GLY A 104 7.68 4.37 -3.94
C GLY A 104 7.90 5.74 -3.29
N VAL A 105 7.31 6.79 -3.86
CA VAL A 105 7.37 8.15 -3.29
C VAL A 105 6.71 8.23 -1.91
N ILE A 106 5.52 7.64 -1.76
CA ILE A 106 4.80 7.60 -0.47
C ILE A 106 5.63 6.87 0.60
N LEU A 107 6.24 5.74 0.26
CA LEU A 107 7.12 5.01 1.18
C LEU A 107 8.38 5.81 1.53
N GLY A 108 8.95 6.54 0.56
CA GLY A 108 10.05 7.48 0.83
C GLY A 108 9.63 8.59 1.79
N LEU A 109 8.42 9.14 1.63
CA LEU A 109 7.88 10.15 2.55
C LEU A 109 7.66 9.59 3.97
N VAL A 110 7.16 8.36 4.10
CA VAL A 110 7.04 7.68 5.40
C VAL A 110 8.41 7.46 6.03
N ALA A 111 9.41 7.01 5.25
CA ALA A 111 10.77 6.85 5.75
C ALA A 111 11.40 8.17 6.20
N ALA A 112 11.09 9.28 5.51
CA ALA A 112 11.56 10.61 5.90
C ALA A 112 10.96 11.10 7.22
N GLU A 113 9.67 10.81 7.41
CA GLU A 113 8.93 11.13 8.62
C GLU A 113 9.54 10.38 9.82
N LYS A 114 9.80 9.08 9.67
CA LYS A 114 10.46 8.26 10.70
C LYS A 114 11.88 8.69 11.01
N ALA A 115 12.66 9.04 9.98
CA ALA A 115 14.04 9.51 10.15
C ALA A 115 14.16 10.82 10.95
N PHE A 116 13.11 11.65 10.94
CA PHE A 116 13.08 12.92 11.68
C PHE A 116 12.54 12.76 13.11
N GLY A 117 11.78 11.69 13.38
CA GLY A 117 11.23 11.44 14.72
C GLY A 117 10.21 12.51 15.15
N PHE A 118 9.18 12.74 14.33
CA PHE A 118 8.07 13.63 14.71
C PHE A 118 7.37 13.14 15.99
N SER A 119 6.58 14.01 16.63
CA SER A 119 5.78 13.59 17.78
C SER A 119 4.81 12.47 17.39
N GLU A 120 4.58 11.51 18.28
CA GLU A 120 3.75 10.32 18.02
C GLU A 120 2.39 10.65 17.38
N THR A 121 1.77 11.76 17.77
CA THR A 121 0.48 12.19 17.20
C THR A 121 0.61 12.64 15.74
N VAL A 122 1.68 13.38 15.40
CA VAL A 122 1.90 13.88 14.04
C VAL A 122 2.25 12.71 13.12
N ASP A 123 3.16 11.84 13.56
CA ASP A 123 3.51 10.59 12.88
C ASP A 123 2.25 9.76 12.56
N TRP A 124 1.46 9.44 13.59
CA TRP A 124 0.26 8.63 13.47
C TRP A 124 -0.76 9.16 12.46
N VAL A 125 -0.99 10.49 12.44
CA VAL A 125 -1.90 11.14 11.48
C VAL A 125 -1.28 11.18 10.08
N LEU A 126 0.00 11.54 9.96
CA LEU A 126 0.66 11.76 8.68
C LEU A 126 0.81 10.45 7.90
N VAL A 127 1.21 9.37 8.57
CA VAL A 127 1.29 8.03 7.98
C VAL A 127 -0.09 7.57 7.51
N ARG A 128 -1.14 7.72 8.33
CA ARG A 128 -2.52 7.37 7.91
C ARG A 128 -3.01 8.19 6.72
N MET A 129 -2.66 9.47 6.65
CA MET A 129 -2.97 10.30 5.49
C MET A 129 -2.24 9.82 4.23
N LEU A 130 -0.95 9.49 4.34
CA LEU A 130 -0.12 8.93 3.25
C LEU A 130 -0.70 7.61 2.73
N PHE A 131 -1.07 6.69 3.63
CA PHE A 131 -1.71 5.43 3.28
C PHE A 131 -3.13 5.64 2.72
N SER A 132 -3.88 6.64 3.16
CA SER A 132 -5.17 7.00 2.56
C SER A 132 -4.97 7.40 1.08
N VAL A 133 -4.00 8.27 0.80
CA VAL A 133 -3.64 8.63 -0.59
C VAL A 133 -3.27 7.38 -1.40
N LEU A 134 -2.48 6.47 -0.82
CA LEU A 134 -2.11 5.20 -1.44
C LEU A 134 -3.35 4.37 -1.84
N ILE A 135 -4.33 4.23 -0.95
CA ILE A 135 -5.59 3.53 -1.24
C ILE A 135 -6.33 4.18 -2.42
N PHE A 136 -6.41 5.51 -2.47
CA PHE A 136 -7.06 6.22 -3.58
C PHE A 136 -6.34 6.01 -4.93
N LEU A 137 -5.01 6.03 -4.94
CA LEU A 137 -4.21 5.81 -6.15
C LEU A 137 -4.41 4.40 -6.69
N TRP A 138 -4.35 3.39 -5.83
CA TRP A 138 -4.62 2.00 -6.20
C TRP A 138 -6.06 1.78 -6.62
N GLY A 139 -7.01 2.40 -5.93
CA GLY A 139 -8.42 2.35 -6.30
C GLY A 139 -8.63 2.81 -7.74
N ARG A 140 -8.10 3.98 -8.10
CA ARG A 140 -8.18 4.51 -9.48
C ARG A 140 -7.58 3.56 -10.52
N ALA A 141 -6.44 2.94 -10.23
CA ALA A 141 -5.81 1.97 -11.13
C ALA A 141 -6.67 0.72 -11.30
N TRP A 142 -7.21 0.18 -10.21
CA TRP A 142 -8.11 -0.98 -10.24
C TRP A 142 -9.39 -0.71 -11.04
N PHE A 143 -10.03 0.46 -10.86
CA PHE A 143 -11.20 0.83 -11.64
C PHE A 143 -10.92 0.83 -13.16
N LYS A 144 -9.77 1.38 -13.57
CA LYS A 144 -9.36 1.38 -14.99
C LYS A 144 -9.04 -0.04 -15.47
N ALA A 145 -8.29 -0.81 -14.69
CA ALA A 145 -7.91 -2.18 -15.02
C ALA A 145 -9.13 -3.09 -15.17
N THR A 146 -10.14 -2.99 -14.30
CA THR A 146 -11.39 -3.75 -14.42
C THR A 146 -12.15 -3.42 -15.71
N SER A 147 -12.30 -2.14 -16.04
CA SER A 147 -13.01 -1.74 -17.27
C SER A 147 -12.29 -2.25 -18.52
N LEU A 148 -10.95 -2.23 -18.50
CA LEU A 148 -10.12 -2.79 -19.56
C LEU A 148 -10.24 -4.32 -19.65
N ALA A 149 -10.26 -5.02 -18.50
CA ALA A 149 -10.42 -6.48 -18.42
C ALA A 149 -11.72 -6.97 -19.04
N ILE A 150 -12.82 -6.34 -18.67
CA ILE A 150 -14.13 -6.70 -19.18
C ILE A 150 -14.21 -6.41 -20.68
N SER A 151 -13.65 -5.28 -21.11
CA SER A 151 -13.59 -4.93 -22.54
C SER A 151 -12.72 -5.92 -23.34
N ALA A 152 -11.65 -6.43 -22.75
CA ALA A 152 -10.80 -7.46 -23.33
C ALA A 152 -11.54 -8.80 -23.49
N LEU A 153 -12.26 -9.22 -22.46
CA LEU A 153 -13.04 -10.48 -22.44
C LEU A 153 -14.15 -10.45 -23.50
N VAL A 154 -14.94 -9.38 -23.56
CA VAL A 154 -16.05 -9.25 -24.50
C VAL A 154 -15.58 -9.20 -25.97
N ARG A 155 -14.36 -8.69 -26.23
CA ARG A 155 -13.82 -8.59 -27.59
C ARG A 155 -13.31 -9.92 -28.15
N ARG A 156 -13.03 -10.90 -27.29
CA ARG A 156 -12.44 -12.20 -27.66
C ARG A 156 -13.50 -13.29 -27.92
N GLU A 157 -14.71 -13.10 -27.41
CA GLU A 157 -15.83 -14.04 -27.60
C GLU A 157 -16.75 -13.60 -28.75
N SER A 158 -16.33 -13.82 -29.99
CA SER A 158 -17.22 -13.81 -31.16
C SER A 158 -17.87 -15.17 -31.44
N THR A 159 -17.81 -16.12 -30.51
CA THR A 159 -18.20 -17.53 -30.76
C THR A 159 -19.00 -18.19 -29.64
N HIS A 160 -19.16 -17.58 -28.46
CA HIS A 160 -19.99 -18.14 -27.37
C HIS A 160 -21.10 -17.18 -26.97
N GLU A 161 -22.36 -17.61 -27.17
CA GLU A 161 -23.60 -16.86 -26.93
C GLU A 161 -23.90 -16.54 -25.44
N LEU A 162 -23.00 -16.91 -24.51
CA LEU A 162 -23.20 -16.74 -23.07
C LEU A 162 -22.77 -15.36 -22.53
N LEU A 163 -21.92 -14.63 -23.26
CA LEU A 163 -21.57 -13.22 -22.97
C LEU A 163 -22.25 -12.29 -23.97
N GLN A 164 -23.59 -12.23 -23.90
CA GLN A 164 -24.34 -11.23 -24.68
C GLN A 164 -23.88 -9.81 -24.29
N PRO A 165 -23.79 -8.86 -25.25
CA PRO A 165 -23.47 -7.45 -25.00
C PRO A 165 -24.30 -6.79 -23.88
N ARG A 166 -25.46 -7.37 -23.56
CA ARG A 166 -26.40 -6.92 -22.52
C ARG A 166 -25.94 -7.20 -21.08
N THR A 167 -25.05 -8.18 -20.83
CA THR A 167 -24.57 -8.51 -19.47
C THR A 167 -23.28 -7.81 -19.08
N ARG A 168 -22.54 -7.24 -20.06
CA ARG A 168 -21.34 -6.41 -19.85
C ARG A 168 -21.56 -5.31 -18.79
N PRO A 169 -22.65 -4.53 -18.81
CA PRO A 169 -22.87 -3.48 -17.82
C PRO A 169 -23.07 -4.04 -16.41
N LEU A 170 -23.75 -5.18 -16.27
CA LEU A 170 -24.01 -5.79 -14.96
C LEU A 170 -22.72 -6.26 -14.30
N PHE A 171 -21.85 -6.97 -15.02
CA PHE A 171 -20.55 -7.39 -14.49
C PHE A 171 -19.65 -6.21 -14.13
N GLU A 172 -19.60 -5.20 -14.98
CA GLU A 172 -18.78 -4.00 -14.72
C GLU A 172 -19.26 -3.27 -13.47
N MET A 173 -20.57 -3.07 -13.31
CA MET A 173 -21.12 -2.42 -12.14
C MET A 173 -20.92 -3.25 -10.87
N SER A 174 -21.14 -4.57 -10.92
CA SER A 174 -20.93 -5.45 -9.77
C SER A 174 -19.50 -5.42 -9.24
N ILE A 175 -18.49 -5.53 -10.13
CA ILE A 175 -17.08 -5.47 -9.73
C ILE A 175 -16.72 -4.08 -9.21
N LYS A 176 -17.22 -3.01 -9.84
CA LYS A 176 -16.98 -1.63 -9.38
C LYS A 176 -17.59 -1.34 -8.01
N VAL A 177 -18.80 -1.82 -7.75
CA VAL A 177 -19.46 -1.68 -6.44
C VAL A 177 -18.70 -2.47 -5.38
N PHE A 178 -18.26 -3.69 -5.68
CA PHE A 178 -17.43 -4.48 -4.78
C PHE A 178 -16.08 -3.78 -4.48
N LEU A 179 -15.37 -3.32 -5.51
CA LEU A 179 -14.12 -2.57 -5.36
C LEU A 179 -14.32 -1.29 -4.55
N PHE A 180 -15.41 -0.56 -4.79
CA PHE A 180 -15.74 0.63 -4.01
C PHE A 180 -15.95 0.28 -2.53
N GLY A 181 -16.73 -0.77 -2.24
CA GLY A 181 -16.94 -1.25 -0.87
C GLY A 181 -15.64 -1.66 -0.19
N LEU A 182 -14.75 -2.37 -0.91
CA LEU A 182 -13.42 -2.74 -0.42
C LEU A 182 -12.55 -1.52 -0.11
N LEU A 183 -12.54 -0.51 -0.99
CA LEU A 183 -11.78 0.73 -0.77
C LEU A 183 -12.30 1.52 0.42
N VAL A 184 -13.63 1.63 0.57
CA VAL A 184 -14.25 2.27 1.73
C VAL A 184 -13.91 1.50 3.01
N TRP A 185 -13.98 0.18 2.98
CA TRP A 185 -13.60 -0.67 4.12
C TRP A 185 -12.12 -0.49 4.49
N LEU A 186 -11.21 -0.51 3.52
CA LEU A 186 -9.78 -0.24 3.76
C LEU A 186 -9.53 1.15 4.33
N PHE A 187 -10.21 2.16 3.79
CA PHE A 187 -10.10 3.54 4.27
C PHE A 187 -10.61 3.66 5.71
N MET A 188 -11.77 3.07 6.02
CA MET A 188 -12.33 3.07 7.38
C MET A 188 -11.50 2.22 8.34
N SER A 189 -10.85 1.16 7.88
CA SER A 189 -9.96 0.35 8.73
C SER A 189 -8.67 1.08 9.11
N LEU A 190 -8.31 2.13 8.37
CA LEU A 190 -7.10 2.91 8.60
C LEU A 190 -7.27 3.98 9.68
N TRP A 191 -8.52 4.43 9.90
CA TRP A 191 -8.90 5.49 10.83
C TRP A 191 -9.63 4.94 12.05
#